data_AF-A0A257LVQ7-F1
#
_entry.id   AF-A0A257LVQ7-F1
#
_cell.length_a   1.000
_cell.length_b   1.000
_cell.length_c   1.000
_cell.angle_alpha   90.00
_cell.angle_beta   90.00
_cell.angle_gamma   90.00
#
_symmetry.space_group_name_H-M   'P 1'
#
loop_
_entity.id
_entity.type
_entity.pdbx_description
1 polymer ?
#
loop_
_entity_poly.entity_id
_entity_poly.type
_entity_poly.pdbx_seq_one_letter_code
_entity_poly.pdbx_strand_id
1 'polypeptide(L)'
;MSITPADYEKLGQFYLGREYDLETKTIHDDLVLYDSKDMVTHGVVLGMTGSGKTGLCLAMLEEAAMDNIPAIVIDPKGDISNLLLTFPQLRGQDFRPWINEDDAAKKELSPDDFAAKTAETWKKGLEDWGQSGDRIRQLREKIDMTIFTPGSKAGIPVSILASLQAPPFEIVDDGELFSERIESTVSSLLSLVGVDADPIQSPEAILLSSIFKNEWSNERGLTLEALVSKIQKPGFDRGGVIDLESFLPQKNRQTLALKFNNLIASPGFATWLEGTPLDLAKMLRTDSGKPRIAIFSIAHLADAERMFFVSLLLNQTLSWMRSQNGTTSLRALLYMDEIFGYLPPTANPPSKKPLMTILKQGRAFGVGCLLATQNPVDLDYKALSNI
;
A
#
# COMPACT_ATOMS: atom_id res chain seq x y z
N MET A 1 -7.92 -13.05 -35.80
CA MET A 1 -9.26 -13.45 -35.33
C MET A 1 -9.91 -12.23 -34.66
N SER A 2 -11.23 -12.01 -34.67
CA SER A 2 -11.82 -10.88 -33.93
C SER A 2 -11.96 -11.26 -32.45
N ILE A 3 -11.03 -10.81 -31.61
CA ILE A 3 -11.05 -11.05 -30.16
C ILE A 3 -12.20 -10.25 -29.54
N THR A 4 -12.97 -10.88 -28.67
CA THR A 4 -14.08 -10.26 -27.96
C THR A 4 -13.94 -10.44 -26.45
N PRO A 5 -14.59 -9.59 -25.62
CA PRO A 5 -14.55 -9.76 -24.17
C PRO A 5 -14.98 -11.15 -23.68
N ALA A 6 -15.88 -11.84 -24.38
CA ALA A 6 -16.30 -13.19 -24.01
C ALA A 6 -15.16 -14.22 -24.06
N ASP A 7 -14.10 -13.96 -24.84
CA ASP A 7 -12.97 -14.87 -25.00
C ASP A 7 -12.01 -14.85 -23.81
N TYR A 8 -11.93 -13.71 -23.10
CA TYR A 8 -10.96 -13.46 -22.02
C TYR A 8 -11.57 -13.09 -20.66
N GLU A 9 -12.83 -12.61 -20.59
CA GLU A 9 -13.53 -12.32 -19.33
C GLU A 9 -14.02 -13.62 -18.65
N LYS A 10 -13.06 -14.41 -18.18
CA LYS A 10 -13.28 -15.68 -17.48
C LYS A 10 -12.98 -15.50 -16.00
N LEU A 11 -13.86 -15.99 -15.13
CA LEU A 11 -13.68 -15.92 -13.68
C LEU A 11 -12.33 -16.55 -13.28
N GLY A 12 -11.52 -15.83 -12.51
CA GLY A 12 -10.20 -16.30 -12.08
C GLY A 12 -9.12 -16.29 -13.16
N GLN A 13 -9.32 -15.56 -14.26
CA GLN A 13 -8.34 -15.39 -15.33
C GLN A 13 -8.09 -13.91 -15.60
N PHE A 14 -6.82 -13.51 -15.61
CA PHE A 14 -6.40 -12.15 -15.94
C PHE A 14 -5.98 -12.08 -17.40
N TYR A 15 -6.56 -11.16 -18.16
CA TYR A 15 -6.19 -10.93 -19.54
C TYR A 15 -4.94 -10.04 -19.62
N LEU A 16 -3.79 -10.63 -19.92
CA LEU A 16 -2.51 -9.92 -20.02
C LEU A 16 -2.10 -9.59 -21.46
N GLY A 17 -3.02 -9.76 -22.42
CA GLY A 17 -2.80 -9.48 -23.83
C GLY A 17 -2.63 -10.77 -24.65
N ARG A 18 -1.65 -10.78 -25.54
CA ARG A 18 -1.44 -11.81 -26.56
C ARG A 18 0.00 -12.27 -26.58
N GLU A 19 0.22 -13.49 -27.03
CA GLU A 19 1.56 -14.00 -27.20
C GLU A 19 2.35 -13.12 -28.19
N TYR A 20 3.61 -12.86 -27.83
CA TYR A 20 4.53 -12.07 -28.64
C TYR A 20 5.78 -12.89 -28.88
N ASP A 21 6.05 -13.17 -30.15
CA ASP A 21 7.26 -13.85 -30.58
C ASP A 21 8.43 -12.86 -30.62
N LEU A 22 9.42 -13.09 -29.76
CA LEU A 22 10.61 -12.25 -29.65
C LEU A 22 11.55 -12.37 -30.85
N GLU A 23 11.60 -13.51 -31.51
CA GLU A 23 12.47 -13.76 -32.67
C GLU A 23 11.90 -13.08 -33.92
N THR A 24 10.61 -13.31 -34.19
CA THR A 24 9.95 -12.76 -35.37
C THR A 24 9.41 -11.35 -35.16
N LYS A 25 9.33 -10.90 -33.91
CA LYS A 25 8.76 -9.61 -33.50
C LYS A 25 7.30 -9.46 -33.95
N THR A 26 6.54 -10.54 -33.84
CA THR A 26 5.13 -10.58 -34.25
C THR A 26 4.22 -10.89 -33.06
N ILE A 27 3.03 -10.30 -33.08
CA ILE A 27 1.97 -10.60 -32.13
C ILE A 27 1.14 -11.75 -32.71
N HIS A 28 0.93 -12.79 -31.93
CA HIS A 28 0.07 -13.92 -32.29
C HIS A 28 -1.36 -13.68 -31.81
N ASP A 29 -2.32 -14.43 -32.34
CA ASP A 29 -3.74 -14.31 -31.93
C ASP A 29 -4.02 -15.03 -30.59
N ASP A 30 -3.08 -15.84 -30.09
CA ASP A 30 -3.20 -16.57 -28.82
C ASP A 30 -3.22 -15.62 -27.61
N LEU A 31 -4.23 -15.79 -26.76
CA LEU A 31 -4.46 -14.93 -25.60
C LEU A 31 -3.59 -15.39 -24.42
N VAL A 32 -2.97 -14.43 -23.73
CA VAL A 32 -2.28 -14.68 -22.47
C VAL A 32 -3.28 -14.49 -21.32
N LEU A 33 -3.82 -15.61 -20.83
CA LEU A 33 -4.73 -15.66 -19.69
C LEU A 33 -3.99 -16.20 -18.47
N TYR A 34 -3.75 -15.35 -17.48
CA TYR A 34 -3.01 -15.69 -16.27
C TYR A 34 -3.97 -16.12 -15.15
N ASP A 35 -3.71 -17.25 -14.48
CA ASP A 35 -4.57 -17.72 -13.39
C ASP A 35 -4.41 -16.80 -12.16
N SER A 36 -5.51 -16.18 -11.71
CA SER A 36 -5.44 -15.27 -10.57
C SER A 36 -5.02 -15.98 -9.27
N LYS A 37 -5.17 -17.31 -9.19
CA LYS A 37 -4.66 -18.09 -8.06
C LYS A 37 -3.15 -18.10 -7.97
N ASP A 38 -2.42 -17.94 -9.08
CA ASP A 38 -0.95 -17.89 -9.04
C ASP A 38 -0.46 -16.64 -8.29
N MET A 39 -1.29 -15.60 -8.18
CA MET A 39 -0.98 -14.45 -7.32
C MET A 39 -1.00 -14.76 -5.82
N VAL A 40 -1.58 -15.88 -5.38
CA VAL A 40 -1.48 -16.28 -3.95
C VAL A 40 -0.07 -16.70 -3.56
N THR A 41 0.79 -16.97 -4.53
CA THR A 41 2.23 -17.19 -4.35
C THR A 41 3.08 -15.93 -4.58
N HIS A 42 2.43 -14.76 -4.66
CA HIS A 42 3.07 -13.47 -4.89
C HIS A 42 3.70 -13.35 -6.29
N GLY A 43 4.17 -12.16 -6.63
CA GLY A 43 4.79 -11.85 -7.91
C GLY A 43 5.76 -10.68 -7.80
N VAL A 44 6.78 -10.67 -8.64
CA VAL A 44 7.73 -9.56 -8.77
C VAL A 44 7.83 -9.12 -10.23
N VAL A 45 7.76 -7.81 -10.47
CA VAL A 45 7.94 -7.22 -11.80
C VAL A 45 9.26 -6.45 -11.81
N LEU A 46 10.19 -6.92 -12.65
CA LEU A 46 11.51 -6.34 -12.83
C LEU A 46 11.57 -5.64 -14.19
N GLY A 47 12.04 -4.39 -14.22
CA GLY A 47 12.28 -3.71 -15.49
C GLY A 47 12.75 -2.28 -15.35
N MET A 48 13.65 -1.86 -16.23
CA MET A 48 14.13 -0.48 -16.32
C MET A 48 13.01 0.50 -16.73
N THR A 49 13.20 1.81 -16.53
CA THR A 49 12.27 2.84 -17.01
C THR A 49 11.98 2.65 -18.51
N GLY A 50 10.69 2.71 -18.89
CA GLY A 50 10.26 2.52 -20.28
C GLY A 50 10.11 1.06 -20.74
N SER A 51 10.45 0.07 -19.92
CA SER A 51 10.29 -1.36 -20.25
C SER A 51 8.85 -1.89 -20.24
N GLY A 52 7.88 -1.06 -19.83
CA GLY A 52 6.49 -1.49 -19.67
C GLY A 52 6.12 -1.98 -18.27
N LYS A 53 7.04 -1.97 -17.28
CA LYS A 53 6.80 -2.38 -15.88
C LYS A 53 5.49 -1.83 -15.30
N THR A 54 5.32 -0.51 -15.33
CA THR A 54 4.14 0.16 -14.77
C THR A 54 2.87 -0.20 -15.55
N GLY A 55 2.96 -0.34 -16.89
CA GLY A 55 1.84 -0.77 -17.71
C GLY A 55 1.36 -2.18 -17.37
N LEU A 56 2.29 -3.13 -17.17
CA LEU A 56 1.95 -4.49 -16.73
C LEU A 56 1.31 -4.49 -15.34
N CYS A 57 1.83 -3.70 -14.40
CA CYS A 57 1.25 -3.61 -13.06
C CYS A 57 -0.16 -2.99 -13.06
N LEU A 58 -0.39 -1.98 -13.91
CA LEU A 58 -1.73 -1.40 -14.09
C LEU A 58 -2.69 -2.43 -14.69
N ALA A 59 -2.27 -3.16 -15.73
CA ALA A 59 -3.07 -4.24 -16.30
C ALA A 59 -3.42 -5.30 -15.23
N MET A 60 -2.45 -5.75 -14.43
CA MET A 60 -2.69 -6.67 -13.32
C MET A 60 -3.75 -6.15 -12.32
N LEU A 61 -3.73 -4.85 -11.99
CA LEU A 61 -4.72 -4.25 -11.09
C LEU A 61 -6.10 -4.11 -11.75
N GLU A 62 -6.16 -3.79 -13.04
CA GLU A 62 -7.40 -3.74 -13.83
C GLU A 62 -8.05 -5.12 -13.94
N GLU A 63 -7.25 -6.16 -14.21
CA GLU A 63 -7.75 -7.53 -14.29
C GLU A 63 -8.21 -8.05 -12.93
N ALA A 64 -7.47 -7.77 -11.84
CA ALA A 64 -7.93 -8.04 -10.49
C ALA A 64 -9.26 -7.33 -10.18
N ALA A 65 -9.40 -6.08 -10.60
CA ALA A 65 -10.64 -5.34 -10.45
C ALA A 65 -11.81 -5.95 -11.25
N MET A 66 -11.57 -6.41 -12.48
CA MET A 66 -12.56 -7.10 -13.30
C MET A 66 -13.02 -8.42 -12.67
N ASP A 67 -12.16 -9.09 -11.88
CA ASP A 67 -12.48 -10.30 -11.11
C ASP A 67 -13.02 -10.00 -9.69
N ASN A 68 -13.33 -8.74 -9.38
CA ASN A 68 -13.82 -8.26 -8.07
C ASN A 68 -12.84 -8.44 -6.91
N ILE A 69 -11.55 -8.48 -7.21
CA ILE A 69 -10.47 -8.63 -6.23
C ILE A 69 -10.00 -7.25 -5.80
N PRO A 70 -10.20 -6.86 -4.53
CA PRO A 70 -9.74 -5.57 -4.02
C PRO A 70 -8.21 -5.55 -3.87
N ALA A 71 -7.63 -4.35 -3.85
CA ALA A 71 -6.20 -4.17 -3.71
C ALA A 71 -5.82 -3.00 -2.80
N ILE A 72 -4.77 -3.19 -2.01
CA ILE A 72 -3.99 -2.12 -1.39
C ILE A 72 -2.83 -1.81 -2.32
N VAL A 73 -2.73 -0.56 -2.76
CA VAL A 73 -1.70 -0.10 -3.70
C VAL A 73 -0.85 0.95 -3.00
N ILE A 74 0.46 0.75 -2.94
CA ILE A 74 1.42 1.73 -2.42
C ILE A 74 2.11 2.39 -3.61
N ASP A 75 1.89 3.70 -3.76
CA ASP A 75 2.36 4.47 -4.92
C ASP A 75 3.31 5.60 -4.50
N PRO A 76 4.63 5.34 -4.45
CA PRO A 76 5.62 6.35 -4.10
C PRO A 76 5.96 7.31 -5.25
N LYS A 77 5.58 7.00 -6.50
CA LYS A 77 5.90 7.83 -7.68
C LYS A 77 4.71 8.66 -8.17
N GLY A 78 3.49 8.24 -7.83
CA GLY A 78 2.24 8.87 -8.26
C GLY A 78 1.72 8.33 -9.60
N ASP A 79 2.42 7.41 -10.25
CA ASP A 79 2.07 6.92 -11.58
C ASP A 79 0.83 6.01 -11.57
N ILE A 80 0.54 5.34 -10.45
CA ILE A 80 -0.54 4.36 -10.35
C ILE A 80 -1.89 5.06 -10.18
N SER A 81 -1.89 6.29 -9.67
CA SER A 81 -3.08 7.15 -9.61
C SER A 81 -3.73 7.38 -10.98
N ASN A 82 -2.97 7.23 -12.08
CA ASN A 82 -3.49 7.29 -13.45
C ASN A 82 -4.55 6.22 -13.76
N LEU A 83 -4.68 5.17 -12.95
CA LEU A 83 -5.75 4.17 -13.04
C LEU A 83 -7.16 4.81 -12.99
N LEU A 84 -7.29 6.00 -12.38
CA LEU A 84 -8.56 6.72 -12.33
C LEU A 84 -8.91 7.45 -13.64
N LEU A 85 -7.95 7.60 -14.57
CA LEU A 85 -8.12 8.24 -15.88
C LEU A 85 -8.79 7.28 -16.89
N THR A 86 -9.91 6.70 -16.47
CA THR A 86 -10.71 5.74 -17.24
C THR A 86 -11.98 6.42 -17.75
N PHE A 87 -12.07 6.63 -19.07
CA PHE A 87 -13.17 7.35 -19.71
C PHE A 87 -14.05 6.41 -20.57
N PRO A 88 -15.19 5.91 -20.06
CA PRO A 88 -16.00 4.92 -20.78
C PRO A 88 -16.54 5.39 -22.13
N GLN A 89 -16.74 6.70 -22.30
CA GLN A 89 -17.28 7.24 -23.55
C GLN A 89 -16.18 7.58 -24.57
N LEU A 90 -14.90 7.58 -24.16
CA LEU A 90 -13.74 7.87 -24.99
C LEU A 90 -13.92 9.14 -25.85
N ARG A 91 -14.47 10.21 -25.28
CA ARG A 91 -14.70 11.47 -26.02
C ARG A 91 -13.55 12.43 -25.79
N GLY A 92 -13.19 13.23 -26.80
CA GLY A 92 -12.14 14.26 -26.66
C GLY A 92 -12.30 15.16 -25.43
N GLN A 93 -13.53 15.55 -25.10
CA GLN A 93 -13.85 16.34 -23.90
C GLN A 93 -13.45 15.67 -22.58
N ASP A 94 -13.43 14.34 -22.52
CA ASP A 94 -13.05 13.60 -21.31
C ASP A 94 -11.52 13.65 -21.10
N PHE A 95 -10.74 13.74 -22.18
CA PHE A 95 -9.27 13.86 -22.17
C PHE A 95 -8.80 15.30 -22.03
N ARG A 96 -9.61 16.28 -22.45
CA ARG A 96 -9.22 17.70 -22.53
C ARG A 96 -8.62 18.30 -21.25
N PRO A 97 -9.08 17.97 -20.03
CA PRO A 97 -8.47 18.49 -18.79
C PRO A 97 -7.08 17.91 -18.50
N TRP A 98 -6.72 16.80 -19.13
CA TRP A 98 -5.55 15.98 -18.79
C TRP A 98 -4.44 16.02 -19.83
N ILE A 99 -4.69 16.66 -20.98
CA ILE A 99 -3.65 16.85 -21.99
C ILE A 99 -2.63 17.89 -21.55
N ASN A 100 -1.40 17.74 -22.04
CA ASN A 100 -0.39 18.79 -21.97
C ASN A 100 -0.56 19.75 -23.15
N GLU A 101 -0.89 21.02 -22.86
CA GLU A 101 -1.10 22.04 -23.90
C GLU A 101 0.20 22.41 -24.64
N ASP A 102 1.37 22.27 -24.00
CA ASP A 102 2.65 22.48 -24.68
C ASP A 102 2.89 21.41 -25.76
N ASP A 103 2.45 20.17 -25.52
CA ASP A 103 2.57 19.10 -26.50
C ASP A 103 1.55 19.23 -27.63
N ALA A 104 0.38 19.82 -27.36
CA ALA A 104 -0.57 20.23 -28.39
C ALA A 104 0.06 21.32 -29.29
N ALA A 105 0.67 22.34 -28.68
CA ALA A 105 1.33 23.43 -29.39
C ALA A 105 2.51 22.94 -30.26
N LYS A 106 3.37 22.05 -29.75
CA LYS A 106 4.47 21.43 -30.52
C LYS A 106 3.98 20.65 -31.74
N LYS A 107 2.76 20.11 -31.69
CA LYS A 107 2.11 19.37 -32.79
C LYS A 107 1.25 20.26 -33.68
N GLU A 108 1.26 21.58 -33.45
CA GLU A 108 0.47 22.57 -34.19
C GLU A 108 -1.04 22.28 -34.14
N LEU A 109 -1.52 21.74 -33.01
CA LEU A 109 -2.93 21.44 -32.78
C LEU A 109 -3.51 22.35 -31.72
N SER A 110 -4.79 22.71 -31.87
CA SER A 110 -5.53 23.30 -30.75
C SER A 110 -5.62 22.29 -29.60
N PRO A 111 -5.74 22.74 -28.34
CA PRO A 111 -5.93 21.82 -27.22
C PRO A 111 -7.14 20.89 -27.38
N ASP A 112 -8.24 21.36 -27.97
CA ASP A 112 -9.43 20.55 -28.20
C ASP A 112 -9.20 19.50 -29.30
N ASP A 113 -8.54 19.87 -30.40
CA ASP A 113 -8.18 18.92 -31.46
C ASP A 113 -7.17 17.88 -30.96
N PHE A 114 -6.22 18.28 -30.12
CA PHE A 114 -5.25 17.37 -29.52
C PHE A 114 -5.93 16.38 -28.57
N ALA A 115 -6.91 16.84 -27.78
CA ALA A 115 -7.70 15.97 -26.92
C ALA A 115 -8.56 14.99 -27.73
N ALA A 116 -9.22 15.45 -28.80
CA ALA A 116 -9.98 14.60 -29.71
C ALA A 116 -9.09 13.53 -30.39
N LYS A 117 -7.91 13.93 -30.88
CA LYS A 117 -6.93 13.01 -31.46
C LYS A 117 -6.40 11.99 -30.44
N THR A 118 -6.20 12.42 -29.19
CA THR A 118 -5.79 11.54 -28.10
C THR A 118 -6.88 10.50 -27.82
N ALA A 119 -8.14 10.93 -27.71
CA ALA A 119 -9.27 10.04 -27.51
C ALA A 119 -9.40 8.98 -28.62
N GLU A 120 -9.24 9.37 -29.88
CA GLU A 120 -9.28 8.43 -31.01
C GLU A 120 -8.11 7.43 -30.98
N THR A 121 -6.93 7.89 -30.56
CA THR A 121 -5.74 7.03 -30.41
C THR A 121 -5.98 5.96 -29.34
N TRP A 122 -6.55 6.34 -28.19
CA TRP A 122 -6.91 5.41 -27.12
C TRP A 122 -8.00 4.44 -27.56
N LYS A 123 -9.04 4.94 -28.23
CA LYS A 123 -10.14 4.11 -28.75
C LYS A 123 -9.62 3.04 -29.70
N LYS A 124 -8.85 3.44 -30.71
CA LYS A 124 -8.24 2.50 -31.67
C LYS A 124 -7.33 1.49 -30.97
N GLY A 125 -6.49 1.96 -30.04
CA GLY A 125 -5.62 1.08 -29.27
C GLY A 125 -6.40 0.01 -28.50
N LEU A 126 -7.49 0.39 -27.82
CA LEU A 126 -8.35 -0.58 -27.12
C LEU A 126 -9.01 -1.57 -28.09
N GLU A 127 -9.53 -1.08 -29.22
CA GLU A 127 -10.17 -1.91 -30.25
C GLU A 127 -9.18 -2.94 -30.85
N ASP A 128 -7.91 -2.55 -31.05
CA ASP A 128 -6.83 -3.44 -31.53
C ASP A 128 -6.54 -4.61 -30.56
N TRP A 129 -6.99 -4.51 -29.30
CA TRP A 129 -6.91 -5.54 -28.26
C TRP A 129 -8.28 -6.14 -27.90
N GLY A 130 -9.32 -5.92 -28.73
CA GLY A 130 -10.65 -6.46 -28.48
C GLY A 130 -11.39 -5.82 -27.31
N GLN A 131 -10.91 -4.67 -26.82
CA GLN A 131 -11.49 -3.93 -25.70
C GLN A 131 -12.33 -2.76 -26.19
N SER A 132 -13.21 -2.25 -25.33
CA SER A 132 -14.10 -1.14 -25.67
C SER A 132 -14.39 -0.27 -24.45
N GLY A 133 -15.00 0.90 -24.70
CA GLY A 133 -15.52 1.76 -23.65
C GLY A 133 -16.54 1.08 -22.72
N ASP A 134 -17.24 0.05 -23.19
CA ASP A 134 -18.14 -0.75 -22.35
C ASP A 134 -17.37 -1.54 -21.28
N ARG A 135 -16.18 -2.06 -21.60
CA ARG A 135 -15.32 -2.73 -20.62
C ARG A 135 -14.86 -1.75 -19.53
N ILE A 136 -14.48 -0.53 -19.93
CA ILE A 136 -14.12 0.53 -18.98
C ILE A 136 -15.33 0.88 -18.08
N ARG A 137 -16.54 0.94 -18.64
CA ARG A 137 -17.77 1.14 -17.84
C ARG A 137 -17.92 0.02 -16.81
N GLN A 138 -17.81 -1.23 -17.23
CA GLN A 138 -17.91 -2.40 -16.34
C GLN A 138 -16.86 -2.38 -15.23
N LEU A 139 -15.60 -2.05 -15.55
CA LEU A 139 -14.53 -1.88 -14.56
C LEU A 139 -14.94 -0.90 -13.46
N ARG A 140 -15.40 0.29 -13.84
CA ARG A 140 -15.86 1.34 -12.90
C ARG A 140 -17.11 0.92 -12.11
N GLU A 141 -17.98 0.12 -12.70
CA GLU A 141 -19.18 -0.41 -12.04
C GLU A 141 -18.86 -1.52 -11.04
N LYS A 142 -17.90 -2.41 -11.34
CA LYS A 142 -17.48 -3.54 -10.49
C LYS A 142 -16.67 -3.12 -9.27
N ILE A 143 -15.71 -2.21 -9.45
CA ILE A 143 -14.79 -1.82 -8.37
C ILE A 143 -14.85 -0.32 -8.05
N ASP A 144 -14.62 0.02 -6.79
CA ASP A 144 -14.34 1.39 -6.36
C ASP A 144 -12.85 1.67 -6.51
N MET A 145 -12.46 2.85 -6.99
CA MET A 145 -11.06 3.25 -7.09
C MET A 145 -10.87 4.54 -6.32
N THR A 146 -10.01 4.51 -5.31
CA THR A 146 -9.88 5.62 -4.37
C THR A 146 -8.43 5.96 -4.12
N ILE A 147 -8.10 7.25 -4.19
CA ILE A 147 -6.78 7.76 -3.84
C ILE A 147 -6.80 8.29 -2.40
N PHE A 148 -6.02 7.64 -1.55
CA PHE A 148 -5.73 8.01 -0.19
C PHE A 148 -4.39 8.75 -0.11
N THR A 149 -4.36 9.85 0.64
CA THR A 149 -3.17 10.71 0.78
C THR A 149 -2.86 10.94 2.25
N PRO A 150 -2.08 10.07 2.92
CA PRO A 150 -1.66 10.30 4.30
C PRO A 150 -0.89 11.63 4.44
N GLY A 151 -1.17 12.40 5.49
CA GLY A 151 -0.51 13.69 5.70
C GLY A 151 -0.86 14.79 4.68
N SER A 152 -1.83 14.57 3.78
CA SER A 152 -2.23 15.55 2.77
C SER A 152 -3.75 15.54 2.54
N LYS A 153 -4.28 16.66 2.05
CA LYS A 153 -5.70 16.85 1.67
C LYS A 153 -5.91 16.83 0.15
N ALA A 154 -4.89 16.42 -0.62
CA ALA A 154 -4.98 16.35 -2.08
C ALA A 154 -5.93 15.24 -2.56
N GLY A 155 -6.01 14.13 -1.82
CA GLY A 155 -7.01 13.06 -1.99
C GLY A 155 -7.80 12.85 -0.70
N ILE A 156 -8.16 11.60 -0.39
CA ILE A 156 -8.80 11.28 0.89
C ILE A 156 -7.73 11.16 1.99
N PRO A 157 -7.76 12.02 3.04
CA PRO A 157 -6.78 11.92 4.12
C PRO A 157 -6.95 10.63 4.92
N VAL A 158 -5.83 10.12 5.44
CA VAL A 158 -5.78 8.89 6.25
C VAL A 158 -5.34 9.24 7.67
N SER A 159 -6.19 8.90 8.64
CA SER A 159 -5.90 9.08 10.05
C SER A 159 -5.16 7.88 10.61
N ILE A 160 -4.04 8.13 11.28
CA ILE A 160 -3.24 7.08 11.95
C ILE A 160 -3.76 6.73 13.35
N LEU A 161 -4.80 7.41 13.84
CA LEU A 161 -5.31 7.28 15.20
C LEU A 161 -5.77 5.85 15.54
N ALA A 162 -6.28 5.12 14.54
CA ALA A 162 -6.68 3.72 14.72
C ALA A 162 -5.52 2.83 15.18
N SER A 163 -4.29 3.15 14.79
CA SER A 163 -3.11 2.37 15.16
C SER A 163 -2.71 2.54 16.63
N LEU A 164 -3.24 3.54 17.34
CA LEU A 164 -3.00 3.77 18.77
C LEU A 164 -4.10 3.18 19.67
N GLN A 165 -5.20 2.71 19.08
CA GLN A 165 -6.28 2.06 19.80
C GLN A 165 -5.87 0.66 20.27
N ALA A 166 -6.47 0.21 21.37
CA ALA A 166 -6.28 -1.15 21.85
C ALA A 166 -6.75 -2.14 20.76
N PRO A 167 -5.96 -3.19 20.46
CA PRO A 167 -6.36 -4.20 19.49
C PRO A 167 -7.54 -5.04 20.03
N PRO A 168 -8.25 -5.79 19.16
CA PRO A 168 -9.31 -6.71 19.57
C PRO A 168 -8.84 -7.72 20.62
N PHE A 169 -9.78 -8.21 21.45
CA PHE A 169 -9.51 -9.14 22.54
C PHE A 169 -8.74 -10.38 22.07
N GLU A 170 -9.05 -10.91 20.89
CA GLU A 170 -8.40 -12.08 20.31
C GLU A 170 -6.89 -11.87 20.07
N ILE A 171 -6.48 -10.63 19.77
CA ILE A 171 -5.07 -10.27 19.62
C ILE A 171 -4.42 -10.10 20.99
N VAL A 172 -5.14 -9.55 21.98
CA VAL A 172 -4.61 -9.34 23.34
C VAL A 172 -4.43 -10.66 24.09
N ASP A 173 -5.33 -11.63 23.89
CA ASP A 173 -5.30 -12.96 24.50
C ASP A 173 -4.16 -13.83 23.94
N ASP A 174 -3.80 -13.64 22.68
CA ASP A 174 -2.63 -14.28 22.06
C ASP A 174 -1.34 -13.50 22.35
N GLY A 175 -0.52 -14.02 23.28
CA GLY A 175 0.69 -13.35 23.73
C GLY A 175 1.74 -13.09 22.63
N GLU A 176 1.80 -13.91 21.57
CA GLU A 176 2.72 -13.72 20.45
C GLU A 176 2.21 -12.60 19.53
N LEU A 177 0.94 -12.67 19.13
CA LEU A 177 0.31 -11.62 18.31
C LEU A 177 0.29 -10.26 19.02
N PHE A 178 0.02 -10.25 20.33
CA PHE A 178 0.03 -9.03 21.13
C PHE A 178 1.42 -8.39 21.16
N SER A 179 2.46 -9.19 21.41
CA SER A 179 3.84 -8.70 21.47
C SER A 179 4.30 -8.16 20.13
N GLU A 180 3.99 -8.85 19.02
CA GLU A 180 4.32 -8.39 17.67
C GLU A 180 3.58 -7.10 17.29
N ARG A 181 2.32 -6.95 17.71
CA ARG A 181 1.54 -5.72 17.50
C ARG A 181 2.12 -4.53 18.25
N ILE A 182 2.57 -4.73 19.48
CA ILE A 182 3.25 -3.69 20.28
C ILE A 182 4.58 -3.31 19.62
N GLU A 183 5.44 -4.31 19.34
CA GLU A 183 6.77 -4.09 18.77
C GLU A 183 6.70 -3.28 17.46
N SER A 184 5.78 -3.65 16.57
CA SER A 184 5.62 -2.98 15.27
C SER A 184 5.09 -1.56 15.39
N THR A 185 4.15 -1.31 16.31
CA THR A 185 3.62 0.03 16.59
C THR A 185 4.71 0.93 17.18
N VAL A 186 5.48 0.41 18.14
CA VAL A 186 6.58 1.13 18.79
C VAL A 186 7.70 1.46 17.79
N SER A 187 8.13 0.48 16.99
CA SER A 187 9.16 0.69 15.97
C SER A 187 8.74 1.75 14.95
N SER A 188 7.48 1.72 14.50
CA SER A 188 6.94 2.72 13.57
C SER A 188 6.96 4.12 14.20
N LEU A 189 6.49 4.26 15.44
CA LEU A 189 6.46 5.55 16.13
C LEU A 189 7.86 6.13 16.40
N LEU A 190 8.82 5.29 16.78
CA LEU A 190 10.21 5.73 17.01
C LEU A 190 10.87 6.20 15.72
N SER A 191 10.66 5.46 14.63
CA SER A 191 11.15 5.85 13.30
C SER A 191 10.59 7.21 12.87
N LEU A 192 9.29 7.47 13.11
CA LEU A 192 8.64 8.74 12.80
C LEU A 192 9.26 9.95 13.51
N VAL A 193 9.67 9.78 14.77
CA VAL A 193 10.33 10.85 15.54
C VAL A 193 11.86 10.87 15.37
N GLY A 194 12.39 10.12 14.39
CA GLY A 194 13.82 10.06 14.09
C GLY A 194 14.63 9.45 15.23
N VAL A 195 14.12 8.38 15.84
CA VAL A 195 14.84 7.54 16.79
C VAL A 195 15.10 6.21 16.12
N ASP A 196 16.37 5.94 15.80
CA ASP A 196 16.81 4.62 15.36
C ASP A 196 16.97 3.74 16.60
N ALA A 197 16.02 2.84 16.80
CA ALA A 197 15.92 2.00 17.97
C ALA A 197 15.74 0.55 17.56
N ASP A 198 16.53 -0.32 18.18
CA ASP A 198 16.28 -1.75 18.16
C ASP A 198 14.99 -2.02 18.96
N PRO A 199 13.96 -2.66 18.34
CA PRO A 199 12.67 -2.86 18.99
C PRO A 199 12.73 -3.68 20.30
N ILE A 200 13.80 -4.44 20.51
CA ILE A 200 13.98 -5.36 21.63
C ILE A 200 14.97 -4.78 22.66
N GLN A 201 16.04 -4.12 22.20
CA GLN A 201 17.16 -3.72 23.06
C GLN A 201 17.16 -2.24 23.44
N SER A 202 16.55 -1.37 22.64
CA SER A 202 16.64 0.06 22.89
C SER A 202 15.80 0.49 24.10
N PRO A 203 16.37 1.28 25.03
CA PRO A 203 15.66 1.82 26.19
C PRO A 203 14.33 2.52 25.83
N GLU A 204 14.31 3.27 24.74
CA GLU A 204 13.12 3.97 24.24
C GLU A 204 12.04 2.97 23.80
N ALA A 205 12.43 1.90 23.10
CA ALA A 205 11.51 0.85 22.67
C ALA A 205 10.94 0.08 23.87
N ILE A 206 11.77 -0.26 24.86
CA ILE A 206 11.33 -0.94 26.08
C ILE A 206 10.30 -0.08 26.85
N LEU A 207 10.57 1.22 27.00
CA LEU A 207 9.65 2.16 27.65
C LEU A 207 8.30 2.20 26.93
N LEU A 208 8.30 2.45 25.63
CA LEU A 208 7.07 2.55 24.85
C LEU A 208 6.30 1.24 24.81
N SER A 209 6.99 0.11 24.62
CA SER A 209 6.38 -1.23 24.65
C SER A 209 5.70 -1.51 25.98
N SER A 210 6.32 -1.10 27.09
CA SER A 210 5.74 -1.25 28.43
C SER A 210 4.50 -0.37 28.61
N ILE A 211 4.52 0.87 28.09
CA ILE A 211 3.36 1.77 28.09
C ILE A 211 2.21 1.17 27.29
N PHE A 212 2.44 0.74 26.05
CA PHE A 212 1.43 0.14 25.19
C PHE A 212 0.87 -1.15 25.77
N LYS A 213 1.75 -2.04 26.27
CA LYS A 213 1.34 -3.26 26.97
C LYS A 213 0.39 -2.95 28.12
N ASN A 214 0.75 -2.01 28.98
CA ASN A 214 -0.09 -1.65 30.12
C ASN A 214 -1.45 -1.09 29.70
N GLU A 215 -1.49 -0.16 28.74
CA GLU A 215 -2.77 0.44 28.34
C GLU A 215 -3.66 -0.54 27.57
N TRP A 216 -3.10 -1.25 26.60
CA TRP A 216 -3.87 -2.18 25.77
C TRP A 216 -4.34 -3.41 26.53
N SER A 217 -3.56 -3.94 27.50
CA SER A 217 -4.04 -5.02 28.38
C SER A 217 -5.19 -4.60 29.29
N ASN A 218 -5.44 -3.30 29.44
CA ASN A 218 -6.60 -2.77 30.15
C ASN A 218 -7.67 -2.22 29.19
N GLU A 219 -7.64 -2.61 27.91
CA GLU A 219 -8.59 -2.17 26.88
C GLU A 219 -8.62 -0.64 26.67
N ARG A 220 -7.52 0.05 27.01
CA ARG A 220 -7.38 1.50 26.84
C ARG A 220 -6.52 1.82 25.63
N GLY A 221 -7.09 2.52 24.65
CA GLY A 221 -6.33 3.15 23.57
C GLY A 221 -5.49 4.33 24.08
N LEU A 222 -4.55 4.77 23.25
CA LEU A 222 -3.70 5.94 23.53
C LEU A 222 -3.97 7.07 22.54
N THR A 223 -3.86 8.31 23.02
CA THR A 223 -3.63 9.47 22.17
C THR A 223 -2.14 9.84 22.20
N LEU A 224 -1.68 10.65 21.26
CA LEU A 224 -0.28 11.09 21.24
C LEU A 224 0.04 11.99 22.44
N GLU A 225 -0.91 12.81 22.89
CA GLU A 225 -0.78 13.64 24.09
C GLU A 225 -0.65 12.76 25.35
N ALA A 226 -1.49 11.73 25.45
CA ALA A 226 -1.41 10.76 26.54
C ALA A 226 -0.07 10.00 26.51
N LEU A 227 0.43 9.66 25.32
CA LEU A 227 1.74 9.03 25.14
C LEU A 227 2.88 9.94 25.62
N VAL A 228 2.88 11.22 25.23
CA VAL A 228 3.88 12.21 25.69
C VAL A 228 3.88 12.30 27.22
N SER A 229 2.69 12.38 27.83
CA SER A 229 2.55 12.40 29.29
C SER A 229 3.09 11.12 29.94
N LYS A 230 2.80 9.95 29.36
CA LYS A 230 3.25 8.65 29.89
C LYS A 230 4.74 8.40 29.67
N ILE A 231 5.37 8.94 28.63
CA ILE A 231 6.84 8.87 28.50
C ILE A 231 7.51 9.59 29.69
N GLN A 232 6.98 10.75 30.10
CA GLN A 232 7.50 11.50 31.24
C GLN A 232 7.17 10.83 32.58
N LYS A 233 5.95 10.27 32.71
CA LYS A 233 5.44 9.63 33.92
C LYS A 233 4.70 8.33 33.57
N PRO A 234 5.42 7.21 33.37
CA PRO A 234 4.84 5.98 32.85
C PRO A 234 3.92 5.23 33.82
N GLY A 235 3.96 5.56 35.11
CA GLY A 235 3.17 4.88 36.14
C GLY A 235 3.77 3.55 36.60
N PHE A 236 4.99 3.23 36.16
CA PHE A 236 5.83 2.14 36.63
C PHE A 236 7.26 2.63 36.85
N ASP A 237 8.01 1.93 37.70
CA ASP A 237 9.39 2.24 38.09
C ASP A 237 10.41 1.24 37.54
N ARG A 238 9.97 0.22 36.80
CA ARG A 238 10.84 -0.83 36.23
C ARG A 238 10.47 -1.18 34.79
N GLY A 239 11.49 -1.52 34.01
CA GLY A 239 11.38 -2.16 32.69
C GLY A 239 11.95 -3.56 32.79
N GLY A 240 11.08 -4.57 32.80
CA GLY A 240 11.49 -5.93 33.17
C GLY A 240 12.00 -5.97 34.61
N VAL A 241 13.26 -6.37 34.79
CA VAL A 241 13.91 -6.48 36.12
C VAL A 241 14.75 -5.25 36.48
N ILE A 242 14.93 -4.29 35.56
CA ILE A 242 15.81 -3.13 35.74
C ILE A 242 14.99 -1.90 36.12
N ASP A 243 15.52 -1.11 37.06
CA ASP A 243 14.94 0.18 37.47
C ASP A 243 14.94 1.19 36.31
N LEU A 244 13.84 1.92 36.15
CA LEU A 244 13.61 2.86 35.06
C LEU A 244 14.66 3.98 35.01
N GLU A 245 15.06 4.53 36.15
CA GLU A 245 16.11 5.55 36.18
C GLU A 245 17.48 5.00 35.80
N SER A 246 17.69 3.69 35.95
CA SER A 246 18.95 3.05 35.59
C SER A 246 19.11 2.86 34.08
N PHE A 247 18.05 2.45 33.36
CA PHE A 247 18.15 2.20 31.91
C PHE A 247 17.66 3.36 31.03
N LEU A 248 16.76 4.21 31.52
CA LEU A 248 16.31 5.40 30.80
C LEU A 248 16.01 6.56 31.77
N PRO A 249 17.06 7.32 32.18
CA PRO A 249 16.94 8.39 33.15
C PRO A 249 15.89 9.45 32.76
N GLN A 250 15.33 10.14 33.75
CA GLN A 250 14.31 11.18 33.54
C GLN A 250 14.67 12.19 32.45
N LYS A 251 15.94 12.63 32.38
CA LYS A 251 16.43 13.56 31.35
C LYS A 251 16.27 12.99 29.93
N ASN A 252 16.56 11.71 29.73
CA ASN A 252 16.44 11.05 28.43
C ASN A 252 14.96 10.86 28.07
N ARG A 253 14.12 10.53 29.05
CA ARG A 253 12.65 10.47 28.86
C ARG A 253 12.07 11.82 28.46
N GLN A 254 12.54 12.92 29.05
CA GLN A 254 12.16 14.28 28.64
C GLN A 254 12.56 14.58 27.20
N THR A 255 13.77 14.21 26.78
CA THR A 255 14.21 14.34 25.39
C THR A 255 13.31 13.57 24.42
N LEU A 256 12.96 12.33 24.74
CA LEU A 256 12.04 11.53 23.93
C LEU A 256 10.64 12.16 23.86
N ALA A 257 10.11 12.59 25.01
CA ALA A 257 8.80 13.27 25.08
C ALA A 257 8.78 14.56 24.25
N LEU A 258 9.88 15.33 24.25
CA LEU A 258 10.02 16.54 23.43
C LEU A 258 9.99 16.21 21.93
N LYS A 259 10.59 15.10 21.49
CA LYS A 259 10.52 14.67 20.08
C LYS A 259 9.07 14.41 19.65
N PHE A 260 8.31 13.66 20.45
CA PHE A 260 6.88 13.43 20.18
C PHE A 260 6.05 14.72 20.27
N ASN A 261 6.34 15.60 21.23
CA ASN A 261 5.65 16.89 21.33
C ASN A 261 5.90 17.77 20.10
N ASN A 262 7.13 17.82 19.60
CA ASN A 262 7.48 18.58 18.40
C ASN A 262 6.76 18.04 17.16
N LEU A 263 6.56 16.72 17.08
CA LEU A 263 5.76 16.10 16.04
C LEU A 263 4.29 16.59 16.11
N ILE A 264 3.66 16.54 17.28
CA ILE A 264 2.27 17.03 17.48
C ILE A 264 2.14 18.52 17.16
N ALA A 265 3.13 19.32 17.56
CA ALA A 265 3.16 20.76 17.32
C ALA A 265 3.49 21.12 15.86
N SER A 266 3.92 20.17 15.04
CA SER A 266 4.22 20.41 13.62
C SER A 266 2.92 20.66 12.85
N PRO A 267 2.79 21.78 12.12
CA PRO A 267 1.60 22.09 11.33
C PRO A 267 1.25 20.99 10.32
N GLY A 268 2.25 20.33 9.73
CA GLY A 268 2.04 19.25 8.76
C GLY A 268 1.46 17.98 9.40
N PHE A 269 1.68 17.77 10.70
CA PHE A 269 1.28 16.55 11.38
C PHE A 269 -0.21 16.50 11.72
N ALA A 270 -0.88 17.65 11.88
CA ALA A 270 -2.32 17.70 12.13
C ALA A 270 -3.13 16.93 11.07
N THR A 271 -2.71 16.99 9.81
CA THR A 271 -3.34 16.28 8.69
C THR A 271 -3.27 14.75 8.83
N TRP A 272 -2.32 14.21 9.60
CA TRP A 272 -2.20 12.77 9.87
C TRP A 272 -3.21 12.26 10.89
N LEU A 273 -3.85 13.15 11.64
CA LEU A 273 -4.88 12.81 12.62
C LEU A 273 -6.29 12.94 12.04
N GLU A 274 -6.44 13.66 10.94
CA GLU A 274 -7.69 13.88 10.22
C GLU A 274 -7.97 12.79 9.17
N GLY A 275 -9.23 12.67 8.77
CA GLY A 275 -9.66 11.80 7.67
C GLY A 275 -10.10 10.41 8.10
N THR A 276 -10.07 9.49 7.14
CA THR A 276 -10.59 8.13 7.33
C THR A 276 -9.59 7.33 8.16
N PRO A 277 -10.02 6.62 9.24
CA PRO A 277 -9.14 5.76 10.00
C PRO A 277 -8.49 4.68 9.13
N LEU A 278 -7.21 4.38 9.37
CA LEU A 278 -6.50 3.30 8.69
C LEU A 278 -7.02 1.91 9.15
N ASP A 279 -8.14 1.50 8.57
CA ASP A 279 -8.82 0.22 8.79
C ASP A 279 -8.90 -0.54 7.47
N LEU A 280 -8.14 -1.63 7.35
CA LEU A 280 -7.97 -2.37 6.10
C LEU A 280 -9.26 -3.00 5.58
N ALA A 281 -10.18 -3.39 6.48
CA ALA A 281 -11.46 -3.94 6.05
C ALA A 281 -12.30 -2.89 5.31
N LYS A 282 -12.29 -1.65 5.81
CA LYS A 282 -12.98 -0.49 5.20
C LYS A 282 -12.21 0.13 4.03
N MET A 283 -10.90 -0.10 3.95
CA MET A 283 -10.09 0.33 2.82
C MET A 283 -10.23 -0.63 1.64
N LEU A 284 -10.42 -1.93 1.86
CA LEU A 284 -10.59 -2.92 0.78
C LEU A 284 -12.02 -2.99 0.24
N ARG A 285 -13.02 -2.50 1.00
CA ARG A 285 -14.43 -2.50 0.60
C ARG A 285 -15.13 -1.23 1.04
N THR A 286 -16.03 -0.74 0.20
CA THR A 286 -16.98 0.33 0.55
C THR A 286 -17.98 -0.16 1.60
N ASP A 287 -18.72 0.77 2.22
CA ASP A 287 -19.80 0.43 3.17
C ASP A 287 -20.92 -0.40 2.54
N SER A 288 -21.10 -0.34 1.21
CA SER A 288 -22.05 -1.19 0.46
C SER A 288 -21.48 -2.57 0.10
N GLY A 289 -20.24 -2.86 0.51
CA GLY A 289 -19.55 -4.14 0.25
C GLY A 289 -18.82 -4.22 -1.09
N LYS A 290 -18.94 -3.19 -1.95
CA LYS A 290 -18.23 -3.11 -3.23
C LYS A 290 -16.71 -3.17 -3.01
N PRO A 291 -15.95 -4.03 -3.72
CA PRO A 291 -14.50 -4.09 -3.60
C PRO A 291 -13.86 -2.75 -4.00
N ARG A 292 -12.64 -2.50 -3.52
CA ARG A 292 -11.90 -1.26 -3.78
C ARG A 292 -10.45 -1.53 -4.17
N ILE A 293 -9.95 -0.78 -5.15
CA ILE A 293 -8.52 -0.51 -5.34
C ILE A 293 -8.19 0.74 -4.54
N ALA A 294 -7.56 0.56 -3.38
CA ALA A 294 -7.16 1.62 -2.47
C ALA A 294 -5.72 2.04 -2.75
N ILE A 295 -5.56 3.17 -3.46
CA ILE A 295 -4.28 3.72 -3.88
C ILE A 295 -3.78 4.69 -2.82
N PHE A 296 -2.71 4.34 -2.13
CA PHE A 296 -2.02 5.21 -1.19
C PHE A 296 -0.90 5.94 -1.91
N SER A 297 -1.18 7.17 -2.34
CA SER A 297 -0.16 8.06 -2.91
C SER A 297 0.69 8.64 -1.80
N ILE A 298 1.99 8.36 -1.82
CA ILE A 298 2.96 8.81 -0.82
C ILE A 298 4.10 9.64 -1.41
N ALA A 299 4.00 10.02 -2.69
CA ALA A 299 5.02 10.80 -3.39
C ALA A 299 5.33 12.16 -2.72
N HIS A 300 4.33 12.79 -2.10
CA HIS A 300 4.46 14.09 -1.42
C HIS A 300 5.14 14.02 -0.05
N LEU A 301 5.24 12.84 0.55
CA LEU A 301 5.82 12.66 1.89
C LEU A 301 7.35 12.70 1.84
N ALA A 302 7.98 13.10 2.95
CA ALA A 302 9.42 12.93 3.14
C ALA A 302 9.78 11.45 3.41
N ASP A 303 11.04 11.06 3.21
CA ASP A 303 11.46 9.65 3.31
C ASP A 303 11.11 8.99 4.66
N ALA A 304 11.29 9.70 5.78
CA ALA A 304 10.95 9.20 7.11
C ALA A 304 9.43 8.98 7.26
N GLU A 305 8.62 9.91 6.73
CA GLU A 305 7.16 9.83 6.75
C GLU A 305 6.64 8.71 5.83
N ARG A 306 7.25 8.54 4.66
CA ARG A 306 6.96 7.42 3.74
C ARG A 306 7.25 6.09 4.42
N MET A 307 8.44 5.93 5.00
CA MET A 307 8.83 4.71 5.71
C MET A 307 7.89 4.41 6.86
N PHE A 308 7.55 5.42 7.66
CA PHE A 308 6.57 5.30 8.74
C PHE A 308 5.21 4.81 8.22
N PHE A 309 4.65 5.49 7.22
CA PHE A 309 3.32 5.16 6.71
C PHE A 309 3.28 3.78 6.06
N VAL A 310 4.28 3.42 5.26
CA VAL A 310 4.37 2.09 4.63
C VAL A 310 4.46 1.01 5.72
N SER A 311 5.30 1.20 6.74
CA SER A 311 5.41 0.26 7.86
C SER A 311 4.08 0.11 8.59
N LEU A 312 3.39 1.22 8.86
CA LEU A 312 2.08 1.22 9.50
C LEU A 312 1.03 0.46 8.67
N LEU A 313 0.96 0.75 7.37
CA LEU A 313 0.03 0.11 6.43
C LEU A 313 0.29 -1.39 6.34
N LEU A 314 1.56 -1.81 6.22
CA LEU A 314 1.93 -3.24 6.17
C LEU A 314 1.53 -3.99 7.45
N ASN A 315 1.73 -3.38 8.62
CA ASN A 315 1.30 -3.98 9.89
C ASN A 315 -0.22 -4.09 10.01
N GLN A 316 -0.95 -3.11 9.49
CA GLN A 316 -2.41 -3.18 9.44
C GLN A 316 -2.90 -4.22 8.43
N THR A 317 -2.23 -4.36 7.28
CA THR A 317 -2.47 -5.46 6.31
C THR A 317 -2.23 -6.82 6.97
N LEU A 318 -1.13 -6.98 7.71
CA LEU A 318 -0.82 -8.22 8.43
C LEU A 318 -1.88 -8.55 9.48
N SER A 319 -2.30 -7.55 10.27
CA SER A 319 -3.32 -7.72 11.31
C SER A 319 -4.67 -8.12 10.71
N TRP A 320 -5.08 -7.46 9.61
CA TRP A 320 -6.28 -7.81 8.87
C TRP A 320 -6.19 -9.20 8.24
N MET A 321 -5.05 -9.54 7.63
CA MET A 321 -4.81 -10.85 7.01
C MET A 321 -5.01 -11.99 8.01
N ARG A 322 -4.44 -11.86 9.23
CA ARG A 322 -4.54 -12.89 10.28
C ARG A 322 -5.94 -13.07 10.85
N SER A 323 -6.82 -12.07 10.74
CA SER A 323 -8.23 -12.22 11.13
C SER A 323 -9.09 -12.88 10.06
N GLN A 324 -8.52 -13.19 8.89
CA GLN A 324 -9.23 -13.86 7.81
C GLN A 324 -9.21 -15.38 7.95
N ASN A 325 -10.28 -16.03 7.53
CA ASN A 325 -10.28 -17.49 7.33
C ASN A 325 -9.32 -17.88 6.19
N GLY A 326 -8.71 -19.06 6.30
CA GLY A 326 -7.86 -19.59 5.24
C GLY A 326 -8.62 -19.79 3.91
N THR A 327 -7.93 -19.61 2.79
CA THR A 327 -8.50 -19.79 1.44
C THR A 327 -7.40 -20.11 0.43
N THR A 328 -7.77 -20.81 -0.65
CA THR A 328 -6.91 -21.12 -1.79
C THR A 328 -7.11 -20.17 -2.97
N SER A 329 -8.09 -19.26 -2.89
CA SER A 329 -8.38 -18.26 -3.92
C SER A 329 -7.81 -16.91 -3.54
N LEU A 330 -7.47 -16.09 -4.54
CA LEU A 330 -7.00 -14.73 -4.32
C LEU A 330 -8.13 -13.87 -3.73
N ARG A 331 -7.92 -13.38 -2.51
CA ARG A 331 -8.86 -12.55 -1.75
C ARG A 331 -8.58 -11.06 -1.94
N ALA A 332 -7.30 -10.68 -1.92
CA ALA A 332 -6.86 -9.31 -2.06
C ALA A 332 -5.42 -9.26 -2.55
N LEU A 333 -5.06 -8.17 -3.24
CA LEU A 333 -3.70 -7.86 -3.62
C LEU A 333 -3.10 -6.77 -2.72
N LEU A 334 -1.84 -6.96 -2.33
CA LEU A 334 -0.96 -5.90 -1.87
C LEU A 334 0.02 -5.60 -3.01
N TYR A 335 -0.15 -4.46 -3.66
CA TYR A 335 0.75 -3.99 -4.71
C TYR A 335 1.62 -2.86 -4.17
N MET A 336 2.91 -2.91 -4.49
CA MET A 336 3.85 -1.85 -4.16
C MET A 336 4.71 -1.53 -5.37
N ASP A 337 4.55 -0.31 -5.90
CA ASP A 337 5.46 0.21 -6.89
C ASP A 337 6.76 0.68 -6.21
N GLU A 338 7.88 0.43 -6.87
CA GLU A 338 9.24 0.77 -6.39
C GLU A 338 9.54 0.33 -4.95
N ILE A 339 9.95 -0.94 -4.79
CA ILE A 339 10.24 -1.53 -3.48
C ILE A 339 11.55 -1.05 -2.84
N PHE A 340 12.36 -0.27 -3.56
CA PHE A 340 13.67 0.18 -3.10
C PHE A 340 13.62 0.81 -1.70
N GLY A 341 14.48 0.34 -0.80
CA GLY A 341 14.60 0.83 0.57
C GLY A 341 13.61 0.23 1.58
N TYR A 342 12.54 -0.44 1.13
CA TYR A 342 11.53 -1.05 2.01
C TYR A 342 11.76 -2.56 2.27
N LEU A 343 12.44 -3.24 1.34
CA LEU A 343 12.81 -4.65 1.47
C LEU A 343 14.29 -4.91 1.15
N PRO A 344 15.25 -4.14 1.68
CA PRO A 344 16.65 -4.24 1.29
C PRO A 344 17.30 -5.52 1.84
N PRO A 345 18.31 -6.09 1.14
CA PRO A 345 19.01 -7.30 1.60
C PRO A 345 19.92 -7.05 2.82
N THR A 346 20.47 -5.84 2.96
CA THR A 346 21.53 -5.52 3.94
C THR A 346 21.07 -4.76 5.17
N ALA A 347 19.86 -4.19 5.14
CA ALA A 347 19.30 -3.40 6.24
C ALA A 347 17.98 -3.99 6.73
N ASN A 348 17.54 -3.56 7.92
CA ASN A 348 16.29 -3.99 8.54
C ASN A 348 15.37 -2.79 8.85
N PRO A 349 14.86 -2.08 7.83
CA PRO A 349 13.91 -1.01 8.06
C PRO A 349 12.61 -1.56 8.69
N PRO A 350 11.80 -0.72 9.36
CA PRO A 350 10.57 -1.17 10.03
C PRO A 350 9.54 -1.83 9.11
N SER A 351 9.58 -1.55 7.80
CA SER A 351 8.73 -2.16 6.78
C SER A 351 9.12 -3.59 6.40
N LYS A 352 10.38 -3.98 6.61
CA LYS A 352 10.93 -5.27 6.15
C LYS A 352 10.29 -6.47 6.84
N LYS A 353 10.22 -6.46 8.18
CA LYS A 353 9.64 -7.57 8.97
C LYS A 353 8.18 -7.86 8.56
N PRO A 354 7.24 -6.89 8.57
CA PRO A 354 5.87 -7.17 8.20
C PRO A 354 5.74 -7.60 6.73
N LEU A 355 6.48 -6.99 5.80
CA LEU A 355 6.44 -7.39 4.40
C LEU A 355 6.93 -8.83 4.19
N MET A 356 8.04 -9.21 4.83
CA MET A 356 8.54 -10.59 4.82
C MET A 356 7.53 -11.58 5.42
N THR A 357 6.82 -11.20 6.48
CA THR A 357 5.78 -12.04 7.08
C THR A 357 4.61 -12.22 6.12
N ILE A 358 4.16 -11.16 5.44
CA ILE A 358 3.10 -11.26 4.43
C ILE A 358 3.53 -12.17 3.28
N LEU A 359 4.77 -12.07 2.78
CA LEU A 359 5.29 -12.97 1.73
C LEU A 359 5.38 -14.44 2.18
N LYS A 360 5.59 -14.70 3.47
CA LYS A 360 5.67 -16.08 4.00
C LYS A 360 4.30 -16.69 4.29
N GLN A 361 3.35 -15.88 4.75
CA GLN A 361 2.09 -16.36 5.31
C GLN A 361 0.87 -16.01 4.45
N GLY A 362 0.97 -15.01 3.57
CA GLY A 362 -0.15 -14.44 2.81
C GLY A 362 -0.91 -15.45 1.97
N ARG A 363 -0.20 -16.42 1.39
CA ARG A 363 -0.78 -17.54 0.65
C ARG A 363 -1.92 -18.24 1.38
N ALA A 364 -1.75 -18.52 2.68
CA ALA A 364 -2.74 -19.27 3.47
C ALA A 364 -4.07 -18.50 3.62
N PHE A 365 -4.03 -17.17 3.50
CA PHE A 365 -5.16 -16.27 3.69
C PHE A 365 -5.70 -15.70 2.36
N GLY A 366 -5.09 -16.08 1.22
CA GLY A 366 -5.41 -15.54 -0.10
C GLY A 366 -4.94 -14.10 -0.31
N VAL A 367 -3.90 -13.65 0.39
CA VAL A 367 -3.32 -12.31 0.20
C VAL A 367 -2.09 -12.44 -0.69
N GLY A 368 -2.21 -11.99 -1.93
CA GLY A 368 -1.12 -11.96 -2.90
C GLY A 368 -0.34 -10.65 -2.82
N CYS A 369 0.96 -10.70 -3.06
CA CYS A 369 1.82 -9.50 -3.13
C CYS A 369 2.33 -9.34 -4.54
N LEU A 370 2.21 -8.15 -5.13
CA LEU A 370 2.86 -7.81 -6.39
C LEU A 370 3.87 -6.69 -6.11
N LEU A 371 5.15 -6.99 -6.23
CA LEU A 371 6.23 -6.04 -5.96
C LEU A 371 6.86 -5.59 -7.27
N ALA A 372 7.11 -4.29 -7.44
CA ALA A 372 7.78 -3.79 -8.63
C ALA A 372 9.10 -3.09 -8.25
N THR A 373 10.15 -3.33 -9.04
CA THR A 373 11.43 -2.62 -8.91
C THR A 373 12.13 -2.48 -10.25
N GLN A 374 13.03 -1.51 -10.36
CA GLN A 374 13.93 -1.40 -11.50
C GLN A 374 15.16 -2.29 -11.36
N ASN A 375 15.63 -2.55 -10.14
CA ASN A 375 16.87 -3.28 -9.89
C ASN A 375 16.62 -4.46 -8.92
N PRO A 376 16.86 -5.71 -9.36
CA PRO A 376 16.64 -6.89 -8.52
C PRO A 376 17.55 -6.93 -7.28
N VAL A 377 18.70 -6.25 -7.30
CA VAL A 377 19.62 -6.17 -6.15
C VAL A 377 18.99 -5.46 -4.95
N ASP A 378 17.92 -4.71 -5.17
CA ASP A 378 17.22 -3.97 -4.14
C ASP A 378 16.31 -4.86 -3.29
N LEU A 379 16.05 -6.11 -3.71
CA LEU A 379 15.25 -7.08 -2.97
C LEU A 379 16.10 -8.01 -2.11
N ASP A 380 15.63 -8.25 -0.89
CA ASP A 380 16.12 -9.34 -0.06
C ASP A 380 15.94 -10.70 -0.76
N TYR A 381 17.02 -11.47 -0.90
CA TYR A 381 17.01 -12.78 -1.53
C TYR A 381 16.06 -13.78 -0.83
N LYS A 382 15.82 -13.62 0.48
CA LYS A 382 14.83 -14.43 1.21
C LYS A 382 13.40 -14.05 0.84
N ALA A 383 13.16 -12.82 0.40
CA ALA A 383 11.86 -12.44 -0.14
C ALA A 383 11.63 -13.16 -1.47
N LEU A 384 12.63 -13.13 -2.36
CA LEU A 384 12.57 -13.81 -3.66
C LEU A 384 12.37 -15.32 -3.55
N SER A 385 12.79 -15.98 -2.47
CA SER A 385 12.52 -17.41 -2.29
C SER A 385 11.06 -17.73 -1.91
N ASN A 386 10.26 -16.70 -1.60
CA ASN A 386 8.83 -16.82 -1.27
C ASN A 386 7.92 -16.27 -2.39
N ILE A 387 8.51 -15.82 -3.51
CA ILE A 387 7.84 -15.35 -4.72
C ILE A 387 8.17 -16.36 -5.82
#